data_AF-A0A2V9VAL7-F1
#
_entry.id   AF-A0A2V9VAL7-F1
#
_cell.length_a   1.000
_cell.length_b   1.000
_cell.length_c   1.000
_cell.angle_alpha   90.00
_cell.angle_beta   90.00
_cell.angle_gamma   90.00
#
_symmetry.space_group_name_H-M   'P 1'
#
loop_
_entity.id
_entity.type
_entity.pdbx_description
1 polymer ?
#
loop_
_entity_poly.entity_id
_entity_poly.type
_entity_poly.pdbx_seq_one_letter_code
_entity_poly.pdbx_strand_id
1 'polypeptide(L)'
;MRNLHTFHRFEPLAPRYANEEDEFVPRGFNRWVKTWMADYTSVQEIYWPIPGEAVDGSKLPARAFDSEQQRQQTFDLIAQYNQELHISPELDGQFAGLAEQRIHAAPLRYYVWLPALRIADMWLRPRTELLPADPRWWEFDDDVKWSVVAVGFGLINLLYVGAAAGGLVRRRLVPGFGVLVAFVALRSLFLGSLENPEPRYTLECYPVIVLLATRLFTK
;
A
#
# COMPACT_ATOMS: atom_id res chain seq x y z
N MET A 1 -7.90 2.26 -28.11
CA MET A 1 -7.77 2.59 -29.55
C MET A 1 -6.34 2.99 -29.94
N ARG A 2 -5.62 3.84 -29.18
CA ARG A 2 -4.22 4.19 -29.50
C ARG A 2 -3.31 2.97 -29.70
N ASN A 3 -3.30 2.03 -28.76
CA ASN A 3 -2.37 0.89 -28.83
C ASN A 3 -2.70 -0.07 -30.00
N LEU A 4 -3.97 -0.24 -30.33
CA LEU A 4 -4.39 -1.05 -31.48
C LEU A 4 -4.02 -0.40 -32.83
N HIS A 5 -4.12 0.92 -32.93
CA HIS A 5 -3.85 1.64 -34.17
C HIS A 5 -2.37 1.98 -34.39
N THR A 6 -1.62 2.26 -33.32
CA THR A 6 -0.22 2.68 -33.40
C THR A 6 0.75 1.53 -33.17
N PHE A 7 0.44 0.66 -32.20
CA PHE A 7 1.30 -0.46 -31.81
C PHE A 7 0.78 -1.81 -32.32
N HIS A 8 -0.37 -1.82 -33.04
CA HIS A 8 -1.04 -3.04 -33.51
C HIS A 8 -1.34 -4.05 -32.38
N ARG A 9 -1.52 -3.55 -31.15
CA ARG A 9 -1.73 -4.36 -29.94
C ARG A 9 -3.09 -4.08 -29.31
N PHE A 10 -3.86 -5.14 -29.08
CA PHE A 10 -5.16 -5.06 -28.43
C PHE A 10 -5.00 -5.23 -26.91
N GLU A 11 -4.84 -4.11 -26.21
CA GLU A 11 -4.78 -4.04 -24.75
C GLU A 11 -6.03 -3.34 -24.20
N PRO A 12 -7.13 -4.07 -23.94
CA PRO A 12 -8.36 -3.48 -23.43
C PRO A 12 -8.27 -3.10 -21.94
N LEU A 13 -7.30 -3.67 -21.22
CA LEU A 13 -7.03 -3.41 -19.81
C LEU A 13 -5.54 -3.11 -19.63
N ALA A 14 -5.21 -2.20 -18.72
CA ALA A 14 -3.83 -1.96 -18.33
C ALA A 14 -3.27 -3.20 -17.62
N PRO A 15 -2.00 -3.58 -17.87
CA PRO A 15 -1.35 -4.66 -17.13
C PRO A 15 -1.28 -4.32 -15.63
N ARG A 16 -1.28 -5.34 -14.78
CA ARG A 16 -1.21 -5.17 -13.31
C ARG A 16 0.07 -4.43 -12.89
N TYR A 17 1.17 -4.76 -13.55
CA TYR A 17 2.44 -4.08 -13.40
C TYR A 17 2.62 -3.14 -14.59
N ALA A 18 3.20 -1.97 -14.37
CA ALA A 18 3.49 -1.02 -15.45
C ALA A 18 4.77 -1.43 -16.20
N ASN A 19 4.78 -2.63 -16.75
CA ASN A 19 5.92 -3.25 -17.42
C ASN A 19 5.69 -3.35 -18.93
N GLU A 20 6.77 -3.34 -19.71
CA GLU A 20 6.68 -3.71 -21.13
C GLU A 20 6.38 -5.22 -21.29
N GLU A 21 5.81 -5.61 -22.44
CA GLU A 21 5.28 -6.97 -22.66
C GLU A 21 6.35 -8.08 -22.53
N ASP A 22 7.64 -7.74 -22.67
CA ASP A 22 8.79 -8.64 -22.53
C ASP A 22 9.71 -8.31 -21.33
N GLU A 23 9.30 -7.38 -20.47
CA GLU A 23 10.09 -6.96 -19.31
C GLU A 23 9.91 -7.95 -18.15
N PHE A 24 11.03 -8.37 -17.57
CA PHE A 24 11.03 -9.25 -16.40
C PHE A 24 10.36 -8.56 -15.21
N VAL A 25 9.26 -9.16 -14.72
CA VAL A 25 8.59 -8.71 -13.50
C VAL A 25 8.99 -9.63 -12.35
N PRO A 26 9.60 -9.11 -11.27
CA PRO A 26 10.02 -9.90 -10.12
C PRO A 26 8.81 -10.30 -9.24
N ARG A 27 8.07 -11.33 -9.70
CA ARG A 27 6.83 -11.78 -9.05
C ARG A 27 7.09 -12.41 -7.69
N GLY A 28 8.22 -13.09 -7.53
CA GLY A 28 8.67 -13.65 -6.26
C GLY A 28 8.90 -12.57 -5.21
N PHE A 29 9.62 -11.51 -5.56
CA PHE A 29 9.80 -10.32 -4.72
C PHE A 29 8.46 -9.67 -4.37
N ASN A 30 7.60 -9.40 -5.35
CA ASN A 30 6.28 -8.81 -5.10
C ASN A 30 5.43 -9.67 -4.18
N ARG A 31 5.51 -11.00 -4.32
CA ARG A 31 4.83 -11.95 -3.43
C ARG A 31 5.41 -11.89 -2.02
N TRP A 32 6.73 -11.82 -1.88
CA TRP A 32 7.41 -11.69 -0.59
C TRP A 32 7.02 -10.39 0.12
N VAL A 33 7.07 -9.25 -0.57
CA VAL A 33 6.63 -7.95 -0.04
C VAL A 33 5.20 -8.04 0.49
N LYS A 34 4.29 -8.72 -0.23
CA LYS A 34 2.91 -8.92 0.22
C LYS A 34 2.74 -9.76 1.49
N THR A 35 3.77 -10.47 1.93
CA THR A 35 3.74 -11.25 3.18
C THR A 35 4.05 -10.44 4.44
N TRP A 36 4.38 -9.15 4.32
CA TRP A 36 4.68 -8.32 5.47
C TRP A 36 4.35 -6.84 5.30
N MET A 37 4.42 -6.30 4.07
CA MET A 37 4.22 -4.87 3.84
C MET A 37 2.78 -4.48 4.11
N ALA A 38 2.59 -3.52 5.00
CA ALA A 38 1.28 -3.07 5.46
C ALA A 38 1.08 -1.55 5.33
N ASP A 39 2.15 -0.79 5.08
CA ASP A 39 2.12 0.67 5.19
C ASP A 39 2.99 1.37 4.13
N TYR A 40 2.73 2.67 3.98
CA TYR A 40 3.44 3.55 3.04
C TYR A 40 4.93 3.75 3.38
N THR A 41 5.31 3.70 4.66
CA THR A 41 6.72 3.80 5.07
C THR A 41 7.54 2.67 4.43
N SER A 42 7.01 1.45 4.45
CA SER A 42 7.62 0.29 3.79
C SER A 42 7.69 0.47 2.27
N VAL A 43 6.72 1.16 1.67
CA VAL A 43 6.73 1.47 0.24
C VAL A 43 7.91 2.38 -0.09
N GLN A 44 8.07 3.49 0.64
CA GLN A 44 9.13 4.46 0.38
C GLN A 44 10.53 3.93 0.73
N GLU A 45 10.66 3.20 1.83
CA GLU A 45 11.98 2.79 2.34
C GLU A 45 12.50 1.50 1.70
N ILE A 46 11.62 0.62 1.22
CA ILE A 46 11.98 -0.72 0.75
C ILE A 46 11.49 -0.99 -0.67
N TYR A 47 10.22 -0.72 -0.99
CA TYR A 47 9.64 -1.14 -2.27
C TYR A 47 10.07 -0.24 -3.45
N TRP A 48 9.94 1.08 -3.32
CA TRP A 48 10.28 2.05 -4.37
C TRP A 48 11.77 2.09 -4.75
N PRO A 49 12.73 1.96 -3.81
CA PRO A 49 14.15 1.89 -4.16
C PRO A 49 14.53 0.66 -5.01
N ILE A 50 13.63 -0.34 -5.13
CA ILE A 50 13.88 -1.57 -5.87
C ILE A 50 13.09 -1.57 -7.19
N PRO A 51 13.75 -1.73 -8.35
CA PRO A 51 15.20 -1.84 -8.58
C PRO A 51 15.90 -0.46 -8.65
N GLY A 52 17.23 -0.47 -8.58
CA GLY A 52 18.10 0.67 -8.93
C GLY A 52 18.83 1.34 -7.77
N GLU A 53 18.35 1.18 -6.54
CA GLU A 53 18.96 1.76 -5.34
C GLU A 53 19.22 0.69 -4.28
N ALA A 54 20.28 0.89 -3.49
CA ALA A 54 20.62 -0.01 -2.39
C ALA A 54 19.61 0.17 -1.25
N VAL A 55 19.12 -0.94 -0.70
CA VAL A 55 18.16 -0.94 0.39
C VAL A 55 18.85 -1.28 1.71
N ASP A 56 18.61 -0.45 2.72
CA ASP A 56 19.01 -0.75 4.09
C ASP A 56 18.03 -1.75 4.72
N GLY A 57 18.47 -3.01 4.84
CA GLY A 57 17.68 -4.06 5.46
C GLY A 57 17.24 -3.71 6.89
N SER A 58 17.99 -2.90 7.64
CA SER A 58 17.65 -2.55 9.02
C SER A 58 16.33 -1.77 9.14
N LYS A 59 15.87 -1.16 8.04
CA LYS A 59 14.56 -0.48 7.95
C LYS A 59 13.38 -1.42 7.84
N LEU A 60 13.61 -2.72 7.59
CA LEU A 60 12.53 -3.72 7.55
C LEU A 60 11.83 -3.81 8.92
N PRO A 61 10.50 -3.73 8.96
CA PRO A 61 9.76 -3.83 10.21
C PRO A 61 9.82 -5.26 10.76
N ALA A 62 9.66 -5.43 12.07
CA ALA A 62 9.69 -6.75 12.72
C ALA A 62 8.76 -7.79 12.07
N ARG A 63 7.61 -7.37 11.55
CA ARG A 63 6.64 -8.20 10.83
C ARG A 63 7.16 -8.80 9.51
N ALA A 64 8.29 -8.32 8.99
CA ALA A 64 8.98 -8.89 7.83
C ALA A 64 9.65 -10.24 8.13
N PHE A 65 9.73 -10.62 9.40
CA PHE A 65 10.39 -11.83 9.87
C PHE A 65 9.48 -12.64 10.80
N ASP A 66 9.48 -13.96 10.65
CA ASP A 66 8.74 -14.90 11.51
C ASP A 66 9.66 -15.64 12.50
N SER A 67 10.97 -15.59 12.28
CA SER A 67 12.01 -16.19 13.12
C SER A 67 13.37 -15.51 12.88
N GLU A 68 14.34 -15.72 13.78
CA GLU A 68 15.69 -15.19 13.59
C GLU A 68 16.39 -15.79 12.36
N GLN A 69 16.13 -17.08 12.08
CA GLN A 69 16.63 -17.72 10.86
C GLN A 69 16.08 -17.05 9.61
N GLN A 70 14.78 -16.72 9.60
CA GLN A 70 14.15 -16.05 8.49
C GLN A 70 14.63 -14.60 8.35
N ARG A 71 14.93 -13.94 9.48
CA ARG A 71 15.54 -12.61 9.50
C ARG A 71 16.91 -12.62 8.83
N GLN A 72 17.78 -13.56 9.20
CA GLN A 72 19.08 -13.72 8.54
C GLN A 72 18.93 -14.01 7.05
N GLN A 73 18.07 -14.97 6.68
CA GLN A 73 17.80 -15.29 5.28
C GLN A 73 17.34 -14.05 4.49
N THR A 74 16.45 -13.23 5.07
CA THR A 74 15.98 -12.00 4.42
C THR A 74 17.12 -10.99 4.22
N PHE A 75 18.00 -10.82 5.21
CA PHE A 75 19.16 -9.95 5.07
C PHE A 75 20.15 -10.46 4.02
N ASP A 76 20.36 -11.77 3.93
CA ASP A 76 21.23 -12.35 2.91
C ASP A 76 20.68 -12.06 1.50
N LEU A 77 19.35 -12.15 1.30
CA LEU A 77 18.70 -11.80 0.03
C LEU A 77 18.81 -10.31 -0.30
N ILE A 78 18.63 -9.43 0.68
CA ILE A 78 18.81 -7.98 0.49
C ILE A 78 20.28 -7.65 0.21
N ALA A 79 21.22 -8.31 0.87
CA ALA A 79 22.64 -8.15 0.61
C ALA A 79 23.01 -8.62 -0.80
N GLN A 80 22.43 -9.73 -1.26
CA GLN A 80 22.58 -10.21 -2.64
C GLN A 80 22.01 -9.19 -3.65
N TYR A 81 20.79 -8.69 -3.41
CA TYR A 81 20.21 -7.62 -4.22
C TYR A 81 21.13 -6.39 -4.29
N ASN A 82 21.66 -5.94 -3.15
CA ASN A 82 22.50 -4.75 -3.06
C ASN A 82 23.84 -4.85 -3.81
N GLN A 83 24.27 -6.06 -4.21
CA GLN A 83 25.47 -6.24 -5.05
C GLN A 83 25.21 -5.87 -6.51
N GLU A 84 23.99 -6.09 -7.00
CA GLU A 84 23.66 -5.95 -8.43
C GLU A 84 22.58 -4.91 -8.71
N LEU A 85 21.88 -4.42 -7.69
CA LEU A 85 20.80 -3.41 -7.72
C LEU A 85 19.65 -3.72 -8.69
N HIS A 86 19.51 -4.99 -9.08
CA HIS A 86 18.40 -5.49 -9.86
C HIS A 86 18.02 -6.89 -9.36
N ILE A 87 16.76 -7.28 -9.58
CA ILE A 87 16.29 -8.61 -9.20
C ILE A 87 16.49 -9.54 -10.39
N SER A 88 17.43 -10.47 -10.27
CA SER A 88 17.62 -11.56 -11.23
C SER A 88 16.53 -12.64 -11.07
N PRO A 89 16.29 -13.48 -12.10
CA PRO A 89 15.35 -14.60 -11.99
C PRO A 89 15.68 -15.55 -10.82
N GLU A 90 16.96 -15.79 -10.56
CA GLU A 90 17.42 -16.63 -9.46
C GLU A 90 17.10 -16.01 -8.10
N LEU A 91 17.34 -14.70 -7.95
CA LEU A 91 17.02 -13.96 -6.74
C LEU A 91 15.50 -13.88 -6.53
N ASP A 92 14.73 -13.66 -7.59
CA ASP A 92 13.26 -13.67 -7.54
C ASP A 92 12.72 -15.03 -7.07
N GLY A 93 13.31 -16.13 -7.54
CA GLY A 93 12.98 -17.48 -7.09
C GLY A 93 13.23 -17.68 -5.59
N GLN A 94 14.31 -17.11 -5.05
CA GLN A 94 14.59 -17.17 -3.61
C GLN A 94 13.58 -16.35 -2.79
N PHE A 95 13.22 -15.15 -3.25
CA PHE A 95 12.12 -14.38 -2.65
C PHE A 95 10.80 -15.13 -2.71
N ALA A 96 10.50 -15.82 -3.82
CA ALA A 96 9.29 -16.63 -3.96
C ALA A 96 9.24 -17.76 -2.93
N GLY A 97 10.35 -18.47 -2.72
CA GLY A 97 10.47 -19.52 -1.69
C GLY A 97 10.27 -18.97 -0.28
N LEU A 98 10.87 -17.82 0.04
CA LEU A 98 10.66 -17.15 1.32
C LEU A 98 9.20 -16.72 1.51
N ALA A 99 8.57 -16.18 0.47
CA ALA A 99 7.15 -15.82 0.50
C ALA A 99 6.26 -17.03 0.75
N GLU A 100 6.54 -18.16 0.09
CA GLU A 100 5.79 -19.40 0.27
C GLU A 100 5.86 -19.91 1.71
N GLN A 101 7.05 -19.94 2.31
CA GLN A 101 7.22 -20.30 3.73
C GLN A 101 6.36 -19.42 4.65
N ARG A 102 6.40 -18.10 4.44
CA ARG A 102 5.65 -17.12 5.25
C ARG A 102 4.13 -17.26 5.08
N ILE A 103 3.66 -17.55 3.86
CA ILE A 103 2.25 -17.76 3.56
C ILE A 103 1.76 -19.06 4.18
N HIS A 104 2.55 -20.14 4.09
CA HIS A 104 2.21 -21.43 4.68
C HIS A 104 2.14 -21.36 6.20
N ALA A 105 3.07 -20.65 6.84
CA ALA A 105 3.09 -20.50 8.29
C ALA A 105 1.93 -19.62 8.83
N ALA A 106 1.50 -18.60 8.08
CA ALA A 106 0.48 -17.65 8.53
C ALA A 106 -0.48 -17.23 7.39
N PRO A 107 -1.36 -18.14 6.92
CA PRO A 107 -2.23 -17.85 5.77
C PRO A 107 -3.23 -16.72 6.05
N LEU A 108 -3.81 -16.65 7.25
CA LEU A 108 -4.73 -15.57 7.62
C LEU A 108 -4.05 -14.20 7.62
N ARG A 109 -2.77 -14.14 7.98
CA ARG A 109 -1.98 -12.90 7.91
C ARG A 109 -1.89 -12.42 6.47
N TYR A 110 -1.58 -13.32 5.54
CA TYR A 110 -1.42 -12.99 4.13
C TYR A 110 -2.75 -12.61 3.45
N TYR A 111 -3.80 -13.41 3.64
CA TYR A 111 -5.06 -13.25 2.89
C TYR A 111 -6.05 -12.28 3.53
N VAL A 112 -5.96 -12.02 4.83
CA VAL A 112 -6.95 -11.21 5.57
C VAL A 112 -6.30 -10.02 6.27
N TRP A 113 -5.34 -10.26 7.16
CA TRP A 113 -4.84 -9.20 8.04
C TRP A 113 -4.00 -8.16 7.31
N LEU A 114 -3.05 -8.56 6.47
CA LEU A 114 -2.22 -7.60 5.74
C LEU A 114 -3.04 -6.76 4.74
N PRO A 115 -3.97 -7.31 3.95
CA PRO A 115 -4.87 -6.49 3.15
C PRO A 115 -5.68 -5.49 3.99
N ALA A 116 -6.22 -5.90 5.15
CA ALA A 116 -6.95 -5.00 6.04
C ALA A 116 -6.05 -3.89 6.62
N LEU A 117 -4.81 -4.22 6.99
CA LEU A 117 -3.84 -3.23 7.49
C LEU A 117 -3.43 -2.24 6.40
N ARG A 118 -3.22 -2.68 5.15
CA ARG A 118 -2.98 -1.80 3.99
C ARG A 118 -4.11 -0.81 3.79
N ILE A 119 -5.35 -1.31 3.83
CA ILE A 119 -6.54 -0.47 3.73
C ILE A 119 -6.56 0.56 4.86
N ALA A 120 -6.32 0.12 6.10
CA ALA A 120 -6.28 1.02 7.26
C ALA A 120 -5.19 2.08 7.13
N ASP A 121 -3.96 1.71 6.73
CA ASP A 121 -2.87 2.66 6.53
C ASP A 121 -3.21 3.68 5.45
N MET A 122 -3.66 3.25 4.27
CA MET A 122 -4.05 4.16 3.18
C MET A 122 -5.18 5.13 3.58
N TRP A 123 -6.13 4.68 4.41
CA TRP A 123 -7.23 5.52 4.87
C TRP A 123 -6.80 6.51 5.95
N LEU A 124 -6.04 6.05 6.95
CA LEU A 124 -5.82 6.78 8.20
C LEU A 124 -4.51 7.57 8.24
N ARG A 125 -3.51 7.19 7.44
CA ARG A 125 -2.21 7.87 7.38
C ARG A 125 -2.36 9.35 7.00
N PRO A 126 -1.59 10.27 7.63
CA PRO A 126 -1.47 11.64 7.16
C PRO A 126 -1.04 11.70 5.70
N ARG A 127 -1.69 12.56 4.92
CA ARG A 127 -1.40 12.72 3.48
C ARG A 127 -0.26 13.69 3.25
N THR A 128 0.95 13.27 3.58
CA THR A 128 2.19 14.04 3.47
C THR A 128 3.12 13.51 2.38
N GLU A 129 2.68 12.57 1.54
CA GLU A 129 3.49 11.87 0.53
C GLU A 129 4.12 12.77 -0.54
N LEU A 130 3.60 13.99 -0.73
CA LEU A 130 4.14 14.99 -1.66
C LEU A 130 4.94 16.09 -0.94
N LEU A 131 5.09 15.99 0.37
CA LEU A 131 5.84 16.91 1.21
C LEU A 131 7.15 16.26 1.63
N PRO A 132 8.19 17.04 1.98
CA PRO A 132 9.47 16.49 2.46
C PRO A 132 9.38 16.07 3.94
N ALA A 133 8.20 15.62 4.38
CA ALA A 133 7.99 15.13 5.74
C ALA A 133 8.37 13.65 5.82
N ASP A 134 8.90 13.23 6.97
CA ASP A 134 9.27 11.86 7.22
C ASP A 134 8.05 10.90 7.12
N PRO A 135 8.14 9.79 6.37
CA PRO A 135 7.09 8.76 6.37
C PRO A 135 6.73 8.22 7.76
N ARG A 136 7.67 8.20 8.70
CA ARG A 136 7.52 7.74 10.08
C ARG A 136 7.00 8.87 10.98
N TRP A 137 5.89 9.48 10.56
CA TRP A 137 5.27 10.63 11.22
C TRP A 137 4.97 10.45 12.72
N TRP A 138 4.94 9.21 13.23
CA TRP A 138 4.70 8.88 14.64
C TRP A 138 5.97 8.87 15.50
N GLU A 139 7.16 8.84 14.92
CA GLU A 139 8.44 8.83 15.67
C GLU A 139 8.83 10.23 16.16
N PHE A 140 8.26 11.27 15.54
CA PHE A 140 8.55 12.68 15.85
C PHE A 140 10.05 13.03 15.80
N ASP A 141 10.81 12.33 14.93
CA ASP A 141 12.25 12.54 14.69
C ASP A 141 12.52 13.53 13.53
N ASP A 142 11.46 14.16 13.02
CA ASP A 142 11.50 15.16 11.94
C ASP A 142 11.49 16.58 12.50
N ASP A 143 11.77 17.58 11.66
CA ASP A 143 11.61 18.99 12.00
C ASP A 143 10.21 19.23 12.59
N VAL A 144 10.16 20.03 13.67
CA VAL A 144 8.91 20.35 14.38
C VAL A 144 7.81 20.80 13.42
N LYS A 145 8.18 21.56 12.37
CA LYS A 145 7.27 21.99 11.32
C LYS A 145 6.58 20.81 10.62
N TRP A 146 7.33 19.81 10.17
CA TRP A 146 6.80 18.68 9.42
C TRP A 146 6.01 17.73 10.30
N SER A 147 6.46 17.53 11.55
CA SER A 147 5.70 16.81 12.57
C SER A 147 4.33 17.44 12.82
N VAL A 148 4.27 18.77 12.97
CA VAL A 148 3.00 19.51 13.15
C VAL A 148 2.10 19.39 11.91
N VAL A 149 2.66 19.49 10.70
CA VAL A 149 1.91 19.33 9.44
C VAL A 149 1.34 17.92 9.33
N ALA A 150 2.13 16.88 9.61
CA ALA A 150 1.68 15.49 9.57
C ALA A 150 0.55 15.22 10.56
N VAL A 151 0.68 15.66 11.81
CA VAL A 151 -0.39 15.55 12.81
C VAL A 151 -1.64 16.33 12.37
N GLY A 152 -1.48 17.55 11.88
CA GLY A 152 -2.59 18.39 11.41
C GLY A 152 -3.37 17.73 10.26
N PHE A 153 -2.66 17.19 9.26
CA PHE A 153 -3.28 16.49 8.14
C PHE A 153 -3.92 15.16 8.57
N GLY A 154 -3.30 14.45 9.52
CA GLY A 154 -3.89 13.28 10.16
C GLY A 154 -5.22 13.61 10.84
N LEU A 155 -5.27 14.68 11.64
CA LEU A 155 -6.50 15.11 12.31
C LEU A 155 -7.60 15.52 11.32
N ILE A 156 -7.27 16.29 10.27
CA ILE A 156 -8.23 16.68 9.23
C ILE A 156 -8.81 15.43 8.53
N ASN A 157 -7.95 14.47 8.16
CA ASN A 157 -8.38 13.21 7.58
C ASN A 157 -9.34 12.45 8.52
N LEU A 158 -8.97 12.32 9.80
CA LEU A 158 -9.81 11.66 10.80
C LEU A 158 -11.17 12.35 10.97
N LEU A 159 -11.23 13.68 10.89
CA LEU A 159 -12.49 14.42 10.93
C LEU A 159 -13.38 14.07 9.73
N TYR A 160 -12.84 13.99 8.51
CA TYR A 160 -13.60 13.60 7.32
C TYR A 160 -14.12 12.17 7.40
N VAL A 161 -13.24 11.21 7.70
CA VAL A 161 -13.59 9.78 7.80
C VAL A 161 -14.58 9.56 8.95
N GLY A 162 -14.34 10.17 10.10
CA GLY A 162 -15.21 10.09 11.27
C GLY A 162 -16.58 10.73 11.02
N ALA A 163 -16.64 11.88 10.35
CA ALA A 163 -17.90 12.51 9.99
C ALA A 163 -18.71 11.67 9.00
N ALA A 164 -18.05 11.07 7.99
CA ALA A 164 -18.68 10.17 7.05
C ALA A 164 -19.25 8.91 7.73
N ALA A 165 -18.48 8.29 8.61
CA ALA A 165 -18.94 7.15 9.41
C ALA A 165 -20.12 7.54 10.31
N GLY A 166 -20.05 8.70 10.97
CA GLY A 166 -21.16 9.24 11.77
C GLY A 166 -22.42 9.48 10.95
N GLY A 167 -22.29 10.01 9.73
CA GLY A 167 -23.39 10.24 8.80
C GLY A 167 -24.04 8.95 8.28
N LEU A 168 -23.26 7.87 8.15
CA LEU A 168 -23.75 6.53 7.81
C LEU A 168 -24.51 5.88 8.98
N VAL A 169 -23.98 5.97 10.20
CA VAL A 169 -24.59 5.33 11.38
C VAL A 169 -25.87 6.05 11.82
N ARG A 170 -25.88 7.39 11.80
CA ARG A 170 -27.02 8.16 12.32
C ARG A 170 -28.23 8.21 11.39
N ARG A 171 -28.06 7.97 10.09
CA ARG A 171 -29.11 8.20 9.08
C ARG A 171 -29.31 6.96 8.22
N ARG A 172 -30.57 6.58 8.00
CA ARG A 172 -30.90 5.48 7.08
C ARG A 172 -30.37 5.78 5.67
N LEU A 173 -29.77 4.77 5.05
CA LEU A 173 -29.33 4.85 3.66
C LEU A 173 -30.53 5.09 2.76
N VAL A 174 -30.50 6.19 2.01
CA VAL A 174 -31.50 6.48 0.98
C VAL A 174 -31.04 5.88 -0.35
N PRO A 175 -31.96 5.58 -1.28
CA PRO A 175 -31.60 5.05 -2.61
C PRO A 175 -30.50 5.90 -3.27
N GLY A 176 -29.47 5.26 -3.83
CA GLY A 176 -28.29 5.91 -4.41
C GLY A 176 -27.05 5.92 -3.50
N PHE A 177 -27.21 6.10 -2.18
CA PHE A 177 -26.06 6.08 -1.26
C PHE A 177 -25.45 4.68 -1.10
N GLY A 178 -26.25 3.63 -1.24
CA GLY A 178 -25.76 2.24 -1.23
C GLY A 178 -24.72 1.98 -2.32
N VAL A 179 -24.90 2.57 -3.51
CA VAL A 179 -23.94 2.45 -4.63
C VAL A 179 -22.63 3.15 -4.29
N LEU A 180 -22.69 4.32 -3.66
CA LEU A 180 -21.50 5.07 -3.25
C LEU A 180 -20.72 4.36 -2.15
N VAL A 181 -21.42 3.79 -1.16
CA VAL A 181 -20.79 2.95 -0.12
C VAL A 181 -20.18 1.70 -0.73
N ALA A 182 -20.89 1.04 -1.66
CA ALA A 182 -20.36 -0.12 -2.37
C ALA A 182 -19.12 0.24 -3.20
N PHE A 183 -19.09 1.39 -3.87
CA PHE A 183 -17.91 1.88 -4.57
C PHE A 183 -16.72 2.03 -3.63
N VAL A 184 -16.89 2.72 -2.49
CA VAL A 184 -15.82 2.91 -1.50
C VAL A 184 -15.32 1.57 -0.95
N ALA A 185 -16.24 0.64 -0.65
CA ALA A 185 -15.89 -0.69 -0.14
C ALA A 185 -15.13 -1.53 -1.17
N LEU A 186 -15.67 -1.66 -2.40
CA LEU A 186 -15.05 -2.44 -3.47
C LEU A 186 -13.68 -1.86 -3.86
N ARG A 187 -13.58 -0.53 -3.94
CA ARG A 187 -12.30 0.14 -4.22
C ARG A 187 -11.29 -0.11 -3.10
N SER A 188 -11.70 -0.01 -1.84
CA SER A 188 -10.81 -0.31 -0.72
C SER A 188 -10.34 -1.77 -0.74
N LEU A 189 -11.23 -2.73 -1.00
CA LEU A 189 -10.88 -4.15 -1.12
C LEU A 189 -9.90 -4.41 -2.28
N PHE A 190 -10.12 -3.77 -3.43
CA PHE A 190 -9.20 -3.83 -4.56
C PHE A 190 -7.81 -3.28 -4.19
N LEU A 191 -7.76 -2.10 -3.58
CA LEU A 191 -6.50 -1.48 -3.15
C LEU A 191 -5.75 -2.33 -2.11
N GLY A 192 -6.46 -2.99 -1.19
CA GLY A 192 -5.84 -3.92 -0.23
C GLY A 192 -5.18 -5.16 -0.88
N SER A 193 -5.55 -5.48 -2.12
CA SER A 193 -4.96 -6.57 -2.90
C SER A 193 -3.65 -6.22 -3.60
N LEU A 194 -3.34 -4.91 -3.68
CA LEU A 194 -2.09 -4.39 -4.22
C LEU A 194 -0.96 -4.55 -3.20
N GLU A 195 0.26 -4.65 -3.72
CA GLU A 195 1.49 -4.76 -2.94
C GLU A 195 1.84 -3.42 -2.29
N ASN A 196 1.72 -2.30 -3.01
CA ASN A 196 2.11 -0.95 -2.60
C ASN A 196 0.94 -0.12 -2.03
N PRO A 197 0.73 -0.10 -0.70
CA PRO A 197 -0.27 0.79 -0.10
C PRO A 197 0.19 2.25 -0.16
N GLU A 198 -0.52 3.07 -0.93
CA GLU A 198 -0.22 4.49 -1.04
C GLU A 198 -1.46 5.34 -0.68
N PRO A 199 -1.34 6.34 0.22
CA PRO A 199 -2.47 7.14 0.68
C PRO A 199 -3.25 7.79 -0.47
N ARG A 200 -2.55 8.23 -1.53
CA ARG A 200 -3.14 8.86 -2.72
C ARG A 200 -4.17 8.00 -3.44
N TYR A 201 -4.13 6.68 -3.33
CA TYR A 201 -5.10 5.80 -4.02
C TYR A 201 -6.53 5.89 -3.48
N THR A 202 -6.67 6.34 -2.22
CA THR A 202 -7.98 6.56 -1.59
C THR A 202 -8.58 7.93 -1.90
N LEU A 203 -7.84 8.85 -2.53
CA LEU A 203 -8.33 10.20 -2.85
C LEU A 203 -9.56 10.18 -3.76
N GLU A 204 -9.67 9.19 -4.65
CA GLU A 204 -10.86 9.04 -5.50
C GLU A 204 -12.14 8.71 -4.71
N CYS A 205 -12.02 8.25 -3.45
CA CYS A 205 -13.16 8.04 -2.58
C CYS A 205 -13.62 9.32 -1.87
N TYR A 206 -12.80 10.38 -1.82
CA TYR A 206 -13.09 11.56 -1.02
C TYR A 206 -14.36 12.33 -1.39
N PRO A 207 -14.75 12.45 -2.68
CA PRO A 207 -16.05 13.02 -3.03
C PRO A 207 -17.21 12.31 -2.32
N VAL A 208 -17.15 10.98 -2.21
CA VAL A 208 -18.14 10.18 -1.47
C VAL A 208 -18.03 10.42 0.04
N ILE A 209 -16.82 10.47 0.59
CA ILE A 209 -16.59 10.74 2.03
C ILE A 209 -17.17 12.10 2.42
N VAL A 210 -16.90 13.15 1.63
CA VAL A 210 -17.45 14.49 1.87
C VAL A 210 -18.96 14.46 1.82
N LEU A 211 -19.57 13.82 0.81
CA LEU A 211 -21.01 13.69 0.70
C LEU A 211 -21.61 12.97 1.92
N LEU A 212 -21.00 11.86 2.35
CA LEU A 212 -21.42 11.12 3.54
C LEU A 212 -21.28 11.95 4.82
N ALA A 213 -20.21 12.74 4.94
CA ALA A 213 -19.98 13.61 6.07
C ALA A 213 -21.05 14.71 6.19
N THR A 214 -21.55 15.25 5.07
CA THR A 214 -22.64 16.25 5.14
C THR A 214 -23.90 15.72 5.81
N ARG A 215 -24.17 14.40 5.71
CA ARG A 215 -25.33 13.74 6.33
C ARG A 215 -25.31 13.76 7.86
N LEU A 216 -24.14 14.01 8.44
CA LEU A 216 -24.01 14.20 9.88
C LEU A 216 -24.70 15.50 10.33
N PHE A 217 -24.72 16.51 9.46
CA PHE A 217 -25.15 17.87 9.76
C PHE A 217 -26.51 18.22 9.15
N THR A 218 -26.96 17.50 8.12
CA THR A 218 -28.29 17.69 7.54
C THR A 218 -29.38 17.05 8.40
N LYS A 219 -30.56 17.68 8.44
CA LYS A 219 -31.73 17.23 9.21
C LYS A 219 -32.41 16.02 8.58
#